data_AF-A0A936RVT5-F1
#
_entry.id   AF-A0A936RVT5-F1
#
_cell.length_a   1.000
_cell.length_b   1.000
_cell.length_c   1.000
_cell.angle_alpha   90.00
_cell.angle_beta   90.00
_cell.angle_gamma   90.00
#
_symmetry.space_group_name_H-M   'P 1'
#
loop_
_entity.id
_entity.type
_entity.pdbx_description
1 polymer ?
#
loop_
_entity_poly.entity_id
_entity_poly.type
_entity_poly.pdbx_seq_one_letter_code
_entity_poly.pdbx_strand_id
1 'polypeptide(L)' 'MLARLLMRLFIAVSVAAVLGGLTFVYVKPPESMKLTRDGVPLMAPPVAHPATGEAIPLEVLVNHYKGGGR' A
#
# COMPACT_ATOMS: atom_id res chain seq x y z
N MET A 1 -10.11 -29.30 31.68
CA MET A 1 -10.34 -27.83 31.75
C MET A 1 -9.20 -27.03 31.11
N LEU A 2 -7.94 -27.43 31.30
CA LEU A 2 -6.76 -26.76 30.72
C LEU A 2 -6.82 -26.53 29.20
N ALA A 3 -7.17 -27.55 28.42
CA ALA A 3 -7.28 -27.42 26.95
C ALA A 3 -8.26 -26.31 26.52
N ARG A 4 -9.40 -26.16 27.22
CA ARG A 4 -10.36 -25.08 26.94
C ARG A 4 -9.79 -23.70 27.27
N LEU A 5 -8.99 -23.60 28.33
CA LEU A 5 -8.31 -22.35 28.71
C LEU A 5 -7.25 -21.97 27.68
N LEU A 6 -6.42 -22.93 27.24
CA LEU A 6 -5.41 -22.72 26.21
C LEU A 6 -6.03 -22.29 24.88
N MET A 7 -7.15 -22.90 24.47
CA MET A 7 -7.86 -22.49 23.26
C MET A 7 -8.41 -21.07 23.36
N ARG A 8 -8.97 -20.67 24.51
CA ARG A 8 -9.44 -19.30 24.73
C ARG A 8 -8.30 -18.29 24.68
N LEU A 9 -7.17 -18.61 25.29
CA LEU A 9 -5.98 -17.77 25.25
C LEU A 9 -5.45 -17.63 23.82
N PHE A 10 -5.35 -18.73 23.08
CA PHE A 10 -4.94 -18.72 21.68
C PHE A 10 -5.84 -17.79 20.86
N ILE A 11 -7.16 -17.95 20.96
CA ILE A 11 -8.12 -17.09 20.26
C ILE A 11 -7.93 -15.62 20.65
N ALA A 12 -7.81 -15.32 21.94
CA ALA A 12 -7.64 -13.94 22.40
C ALA A 12 -6.35 -13.30 21.85
N VAL A 13 -5.24 -14.04 21.86
CA VAL A 13 -3.96 -13.58 21.32
C VAL A 13 -4.03 -13.41 19.80
N SER A 14 -4.65 -14.35 19.08
CA SER A 14 -4.82 -14.26 17.63
C SER A 14 -5.64 -13.04 17.23
N VAL A 15 -6.76 -12.79 17.92
CA VAL A 15 -7.60 -11.61 17.68
C VAL A 15 -6.83 -10.33 17.97
N ALA A 16 -6.11 -10.27 19.09
CA ALA A 16 -5.28 -9.13 19.44
C ALA A 16 -4.19 -8.87 18.39
N ALA A 17 -3.53 -9.92 17.89
CA ALA A 17 -2.51 -9.80 16.85
C ALA A 17 -3.08 -9.29 15.53
N VAL A 18 -4.24 -9.79 15.09
CA VAL A 18 -4.90 -9.36 13.85
C VAL A 18 -5.37 -7.91 13.96
N LEU A 19 -6.11 -7.57 15.01
CA LEU A 19 -6.64 -6.21 15.20
C LEU A 19 -5.50 -5.21 15.41
N GLY A 20 -4.48 -5.58 16.19
CA GLY A 20 -3.29 -4.75 16.42
C GLY A 20 -2.50 -4.52 15.13
N GLY A 21 -2.21 -5.58 14.38
CA GLY A 21 -1.49 -5.50 13.10
C GLY A 21 -2.25 -4.66 12.07
N LEU A 22 -3.56 -4.87 11.94
CA LEU A 22 -4.39 -4.11 11.01
C LEU A 22 -4.41 -2.62 11.41
N THR A 23 -4.70 -2.33 12.68
CA THR A 23 -4.72 -0.96 13.20
C THR A 23 -3.38 -0.27 12.95
N PHE A 24 -2.27 -0.96 13.21
CA PHE A 24 -0.93 -0.43 12.97
C PHE A 24 -0.70 -0.06 11.50
N VAL A 25 -1.06 -0.93 10.56
CA VAL A 25 -0.90 -0.68 9.12
C VAL A 25 -1.74 0.51 8.65
N TYR A 26 -2.97 0.67 9.15
CA TYR A 26 -3.81 1.81 8.77
C TYR A 26 -3.35 3.13 9.39
N VAL A 27 -2.82 3.13 10.62
CA VAL A 27 -2.32 4.34 11.30
C VAL A 27 -0.93 4.75 10.79
N LYS A 28 -0.07 3.77 10.49
CA LYS A 28 1.28 3.98 9.95
C LYS A 28 1.48 3.12 8.71
N PRO A 29 0.92 3.53 7.56
CA PRO A 29 1.03 2.77 6.34
C PRO A 29 2.49 2.66 5.88
N PRO A 30 2.94 1.46 5.49
CA PRO A 30 4.24 1.29 4.86
C PRO A 30 4.31 2.08 3.55
N GLU A 31 5.52 2.35 3.06
CA GLU A 31 5.70 3.17 1.85
C GLU A 31 5.00 2.60 0.62
N SER A 32 4.92 1.27 0.50
CA SER A 32 4.20 0.60 -0.59
C SER A 32 2.70 0.88 -0.64
N MET A 33 2.10 1.37 0.47
CA MET A 33 0.69 1.74 0.54
C MET A 33 0.45 3.24 0.36
N LYS A 34 1.50 4.05 0.25
CA LYS A 34 1.39 5.49 0.09
C LYS A 34 1.20 5.86 -1.38
N LEU A 35 0.45 6.93 -1.59
CA LEU A 35 0.19 7.54 -2.90
C LEU A 35 0.82 8.94 -2.94
N THR A 36 1.25 9.37 -4.13
CA THR A 36 1.57 10.77 -4.40
C THR A 36 0.30 11.62 -4.33
N ARG A 37 0.46 12.95 -4.36
CA ARG A 37 -0.66 13.92 -4.46
C ARG A 37 -1.59 13.61 -5.63
N ASP A 38 -1.04 13.03 -6.69
CA ASP A 38 -1.76 12.70 -7.92
C ASP A 38 -2.43 11.34 -7.91
N GLY A 39 -2.33 10.59 -6.80
CA GLY A 39 -2.89 9.26 -6.64
C GLY A 39 -2.02 8.14 -7.21
N VAL A 40 -0.76 8.42 -7.55
CA VAL A 40 0.17 7.42 -8.08
C VAL A 40 0.84 6.66 -6.94
N PRO A 41 0.88 5.31 -6.94
CA PRO A 41 1.60 4.55 -5.92
C PRO A 41 3.09 4.90 -5.89
N LEU A 42 3.65 5.17 -4.69
CA LEU A 42 5.06 5.57 -4.55
C LEU A 42 6.06 4.55 -5.08
N MET A 43 5.69 3.27 -5.12
CA MET A 43 6.52 2.18 -5.63
C MET A 43 6.01 1.61 -6.95
N ALA A 44 5.26 2.41 -7.72
CA ALA A 44 4.88 2.04 -9.07
C ALA A 44 6.15 1.93 -9.94
N PRO A 45 6.29 0.86 -10.74
CA PRO A 45 7.40 0.75 -11.67
C PRO A 45 7.29 1.83 -12.77
N PRO A 46 8.41 2.21 -13.40
CA PRO A 46 8.39 3.08 -14.58
C PRO A 46 7.57 2.48 -15.72
N VAL A 47 7.02 3.33 -16.58
CA VAL A 47 6.28 2.95 -17.78
C VAL A 47 7.01 3.39 -19.04
N ALA A 48 6.78 2.72 -20.17
CA ALA A 48 7.43 3.08 -21.43
C ALA A 48 6.76 4.30 -22.07
N HIS A 49 7.56 5.27 -22.51
CA HIS A 49 7.11 6.42 -23.28
C HIS A 49 6.62 5.94 -24.66
N PRO A 50 5.37 6.26 -25.07
CA PRO A 50 4.74 5.62 -26.22
C PRO A 50 5.40 5.93 -27.56
N ALA A 51 6.10 7.06 -27.67
CA ALA A 51 6.79 7.45 -28.91
C ALA A 51 8.27 7.05 -28.98
N THR A 52 8.94 6.90 -27.83
CA THR A 52 10.41 6.70 -27.77
C THR A 52 10.82 5.39 -27.13
N GLY A 53 9.92 4.72 -26.40
CA GLY A 53 10.21 3.51 -25.63
C GLY A 53 11.00 3.75 -24.34
N GLU A 54 11.33 5.01 -24.01
CA GLU A 54 12.09 5.36 -22.81
C GLU A 54 11.30 5.05 -21.52
N ALA A 55 11.98 4.58 -20.48
CA ALA A 55 11.36 4.38 -19.17
C ALA A 55 11.12 5.74 -18.48
N ILE A 56 9.86 6.12 -18.32
CA ILE A 56 9.44 7.34 -17.65
C ILE A 56 8.71 7.03 -16.33
N PRO A 57 8.80 7.89 -15.30
CA PRO A 57 7.98 7.76 -14.10
C PRO A 57 6.49 7.81 -14.44
N LEU A 58 5.68 6.98 -13.77
CA LEU A 58 4.24 6.92 -14.02
C LEU A 58 3.55 8.26 -13.77
N GLU A 59 4.07 9.10 -12.85
CA GLU A 59 3.55 10.45 -12.60
C GLU A 59 3.57 11.33 -13.84
N VAL A 60 4.58 11.19 -14.71
CA VAL A 60 4.70 11.99 -15.94
C VAL A 60 3.51 11.69 -16.86
N LEU A 61 3.19 10.41 -17.02
CA LEU A 61 2.06 9.98 -17.84
C LEU A 61 0.73 10.45 -17.24
N VAL A 62 0.55 10.30 -15.92
CA VAL A 62 -0.67 10.73 -15.23
C VAL A 62 -0.86 12.25 -15.34
N ASN A 63 0.19 13.03 -15.14
CA ASN A 63 0.15 14.49 -15.27
C ASN A 63 -0.20 14.93 -16.69
N HIS A 64 0.37 14.26 -17.70
CA HIS A 64 0.02 14.50 -19.09
C HIS A 64 -1.49 14.33 -19.35
N TYR A 65 -2.09 13.22 -18.91
CA TYR A 65 -3.53 12.97 -19.09
C TYR A 65 -4.44 13.88 -18.25
N LYS A 66 -3.95 14.38 -17.11
CA LYS A 66 -4.66 15.39 -16.31
C LYS A 66 -4.64 16.80 -16.93
N GLY A 67 -3.96 16.99 -18.07
CA GLY A 67 -3.78 18.31 -18.69
C GLY A 67 -2.70 19.16 -17.99
N GLY A 68 -1.97 18.57 -17.04
CA GLY A 68 -0.78 19.15 -16.41
C GLY A 68 0.44 18.98 -17.32
N GLY A 69 0.37 19.55 -18.52
CA GLY A 69 1.48 19.54 -19.48
C GLY A 69 2.14 20.91 -19.56
N ARG A 70 3.25 21.07 -18.83
CA ARG A 70 4.38 21.91 -19.25
C ARG A 70 5.60 21.02 -19.33
#